data_AF-A0A916S2Z6-F1
#
_entry.id   AF-A0A916S2Z6-F1
#
_cell.length_a   1.000
_cell.length_b   1.000
_cell.length_c   1.000
_cell.angle_alpha   90.00
_cell.angle_beta   90.00
_cell.angle_gamma   90.00
#
_symmetry.space_group_name_H-M   'P 1'
#
loop_
_entity.id
_entity.type
_entity.pdbx_description
1 polymer ?
#
loop_
_entity_poly.entity_id
_entity_poly.type
_entity_poly.pdbx_seq_one_letter_code
_entity_poly.pdbx_strand_id
1 'polypeptide(L)' 'MILTRSSREGALRTWGLQLRERIGFKRAAVAVACKLVAVMHTMLKTGEFFNQNPAIAA' A
#
# COMPACT_ATOMS: atom_id res chain seq x y z
N MET A 1 22.59 7.68 -0.20
CA MET A 1 22.23 6.99 1.06
C MET A 1 21.12 7.79 1.73
N ILE A 2 19.86 7.31 1.64
CA ILE A 2 18.64 7.65 2.41
C ILE A 2 17.43 7.08 1.62
N LEU A 3 17.38 5.77 1.40
CA LEU A 3 16.13 5.10 0.93
C LEU A 3 15.86 3.82 1.71
N THR A 4 16.36 3.76 2.95
CA THR A 4 15.84 2.84 3.95
C THR A 4 14.79 3.63 4.73
N ARG A 5 13.60 3.06 4.94
CA ARG A 5 12.56 3.51 5.89
C ARG A 5 11.42 4.38 5.34
N SER A 6 10.76 3.93 4.27
CA SER A 6 9.31 4.17 4.13
C SER A 6 8.54 2.90 3.78
N SER A 7 9.02 1.76 4.28
CA SER A 7 8.22 0.54 4.43
C SER A 7 7.26 0.74 5.62
N ARG A 8 6.33 1.70 5.52
CA ARG A 8 5.33 1.96 6.58
C ARG A 8 4.17 1.00 6.38
N GLU A 9 4.48 -0.24 6.73
CA GLU A 9 3.77 -1.49 6.45
C GLU A 9 2.81 -1.91 7.58
N GLY A 10 1.83 -1.06 7.92
CA GLY A 10 0.80 -1.44 8.89
C GLY A 10 -0.35 -2.19 8.21
N ALA A 11 -1.32 -1.43 7.70
CA ALA A 11 -2.54 -1.98 7.11
C ALA A 11 -2.32 -2.69 5.76
N LEU A 12 -1.47 -2.15 4.88
CA LEU A 12 -1.22 -2.73 3.55
C LEU A 12 -0.50 -4.09 3.64
N ARG A 13 0.42 -4.24 4.58
CA ARG A 13 1.15 -5.49 4.82
C ARG A 13 0.25 -6.52 5.49
N THR A 14 -0.54 -6.14 6.49
CA THR A 14 -1.54 -7.03 7.10
C THR A 14 -2.56 -7.50 6.07
N TRP A 15 -3.07 -6.59 5.24
CA TRP A 15 -3.95 -6.94 4.13
C TRP A 15 -3.27 -7.86 3.12
N GLY A 16 -2.04 -7.56 2.71
CA GLY A 16 -1.26 -8.38 1.78
C GLY A 16 -0.95 -9.78 2.33
N LEU A 17 -0.74 -9.90 3.64
CA LEU A 17 -0.52 -11.17 4.33
C LEU A 17 -1.80 -12.01 4.38
N GLN A 18 -2.94 -11.42 4.78
CA GLN A 18 -4.24 -12.09 4.73
C GLN A 18 -4.63 -12.49 3.30
N LEU A 19 -4.26 -11.65 2.33
CA LEU A 19 -4.52 -11.93 0.92
C LEU A 19 -3.67 -13.10 0.43
N ARG A 20 -2.40 -13.18 0.84
CA ARG A 20 -1.51 -14.31 0.53
C ARG A 20 -2.10 -15.64 1.00
N GLU A 21 -2.73 -15.66 2.18
CA GLU A 21 -3.36 -16.86 2.73
C GLU A 21 -4.60 -17.31 1.93
N ARG A 22 -5.30 -16.37 1.27
CA ARG A 22 -6.54 -16.67 0.52
C ARG A 22 -6.32 -17.01 -0.96
N ILE A 23 -5.44 -16.29 -1.64
CA ILE A 23 -5.27 -16.38 -3.11
C ILE A 23 -3.88 -16.81 -3.55
N GLY A 24 -2.98 -17.10 -2.59
CA GLY A 24 -1.61 -17.52 -2.85
C GLY A 24 -0.66 -16.36 -3.18
N PHE A 25 0.64 -16.61 -3.02
CA PHE A 25 1.70 -15.60 -3.05
C PHE A 25 1.77 -14.79 -4.36
N LYS A 26 1.71 -15.46 -5.52
CA LYS A 26 1.84 -14.79 -6.83
C LYS A 26 0.74 -13.75 -7.06
N ARG A 27 -0.51 -14.08 -6.70
CA ARG A 27 -1.67 -13.19 -6.89
C ARG A 27 -1.72 -12.09 -5.83
N ALA A 28 -1.34 -12.40 -4.60
CA ALA A 28 -1.24 -11.42 -3.53
C ALA A 28 -0.16 -10.37 -3.81
N ALA A 29 1.00 -10.75 -4.34
CA ALA A 29 2.07 -9.83 -4.70
C ALA A 29 1.62 -8.79 -5.76
N VAL A 30 0.94 -9.27 -6.83
CA VAL A 30 0.39 -8.38 -7.86
C VAL A 30 -0.65 -7.43 -7.28
N ALA A 31 -1.55 -7.92 -6.42
CA ALA A 31 -2.59 -7.09 -5.81
C ALA A 31 -2.01 -6.01 -4.88
N VAL A 32 -0.95 -6.33 -4.12
CA VAL A 32 -0.22 -5.36 -3.29
C VAL A 32 0.47 -4.31 -4.17
N ALA A 33 1.12 -4.73 -5.26
CA ALA A 33 1.75 -3.81 -6.20
C ALA A 33 0.72 -2.87 -6.85
N CYS A 34 -0.42 -3.38 -7.32
CA CYS A 34 -1.47 -2.55 -7.90
C CYS A 34 -2.06 -1.55 -6.89
N LYS A 35 -2.24 -1.97 -5.63
CA LYS A 35 -2.70 -1.06 -4.57
C LYS A 35 -1.66 0.03 -4.29
N LEU A 36 -0.38 -0.31 -4.32
CA LEU A 36 0.72 0.66 -4.19
C LEU A 36 0.76 1.64 -5.37
N VAL A 37 0.63 1.14 -6.61
CA VAL A 37 0.61 1.98 -7.83
C VAL A 37 -0.58 2.94 -7.82
N ALA A 38 -1.78 2.48 -7.43
CA ALA A 38 -2.96 3.34 -7.35
C ALA A 38 -2.74 4.48 -6.35
N VAL A 39 -2.21 4.15 -5.17
CA VAL A 39 -1.86 5.09 -4.11
C VAL A 39 -0.80 6.09 -4.57
N MET A 40 0.28 5.64 -5.20
CA MET A 40 1.33 6.52 -5.75
C MET A 40 0.82 7.39 -6.89
N HIS A 41 -0.02 6.85 -7.78
CA HIS A 41 -0.63 7.58 -8.87
C HIS A 41 -1.60 8.66 -8.36
N THR A 42 -2.34 8.39 -7.28
CA THR A 42 -3.18 9.41 -6.64
C THR A 42 -2.35 10.53 -6.04
N MET A 43 -1.26 10.22 -5.32
CA MET A 43 -0.35 11.25 -4.78
C MET A 43 0.27 12.11 -5.89
N LEU A 44 0.65 11.49 -7.01
CA LEU A 44 1.21 12.23 -8.14
C LEU A 44 0.19 13.19 -8.77
N LYS A 45 -1.10 12.81 -8.79
CA LYS A 45 -2.17 13.66 -9.34
C LYS A 45 -2.63 14.75 -8.38
N THR A 46 -2.77 14.46 -7.09
CA THR A 46 -3.31 15.42 -6.12
C THR A 46 -2.22 16.22 -5.42
N GLY A 47 -0.95 15.81 -5.50
CA GLY A 47 0.14 16.40 -4.71
C GLY A 47 0.01 16.15 -3.20
N GLU A 48 -0.98 15.36 -2.78
CA GLU A 48 -1.21 15.04 -1.38
C GLU A 48 -0.30 13.90 -0.93
N PHE A 49 0.15 13.98 0.32
CA PHE A 49 1.00 12.95 0.91
C PHE A 49 0.21 11.69 1.26
N PHE A 50 0.89 10.54 1.25
CA PHE A 50 0.28 9.26 1.63
C PHE A 50 -0.25 9.29 3.06
N ASN A 51 -1.58 9.27 3.22
CA ASN A 51 -2.22 9.07 4.51
C ASN A 51 -2.57 7.58 4.71
N GLN A 52 -2.00 7.00 5.77
CA GLN A 52 -2.11 5.58 6.14
C GLN A 52 -3.56 5.15 6.47
N ASN A 53 -4.46 6.09 6.73
CA ASN A 53 -5.83 5.83 7.15
C ASN A 53 -6.82 6.77 6.42
N PRO A 54 -7.54 6.30 5.39
CA PRO A 54 -8.60 7.11 4.77
C PRO A 54 -9.81 7.32 5.71
N ALA A 55 -9.84 6.70 6.90
CA ALA A 55 -10.93 6.84 7.86
C ALA A 55 -10.80 8.06 8.79
N ILE A 56 -9.74 8.86 8.69
CA ILE A 56 -9.60 10.13 9.43
C ILE A 56 -9.46 11.26 8.40
N ALA A 57 -10.55 11.50 7.67
CA ALA A 57 -10.81 12.79 7.05
C ALA A 57 -12.17 13.23 7.60
N ALA A 58 -12.12 13.90 8.75
CA ALA A 58 -13.25 14.59 9.38
C ALA A 58 -12.71 15.88 9.99
#